data_AF-A0A8S8YNK1-F1
#
_entry.id   AF-A0A8S8YNK1-F1
#
_cell.length_a   1.000
_cell.length_b   1.000
_cell.length_c   1.000
_cell.angle_alpha   90.00
_cell.angle_beta   90.00
_cell.angle_gamma   90.00
#
_symmetry.space_group_name_H-M   'P 1'
#
loop_
_entity.id
_entity.type
_entity.pdbx_description
1 polymer ?
#
loop_
_entity_poly.entity_id
_entity_poly.type
_entity_poly.pdbx_seq_one_letter_code
_entity_poly.pdbx_strand_id
1 'polypeptide(L)'
;MGSSHPFSSNGSISLKCPLHGPATNDQGGNHSGEILDFNFQWDISPWSEEDSPWELNTWLMFVEDVAYHPEGSNGKANYTNVLHEAVNVGSSHAGSFAFEPPEPWDGDDMSVVLVIDWESRDAANSSNSIPAPGVATLLCMLAALVPRRQEESRS
;
A
#
# COMPACT_ATOMS: atom_id res chain seq x y z
N MET A 1 18.44 8.97 -12.10
CA MET A 1 16.98 9.17 -11.95
C MET A 1 16.67 8.92 -10.49
N GLY A 2 16.24 9.96 -9.77
CA GLY A 2 15.94 9.87 -8.34
C GLY A 2 14.60 9.17 -8.11
N SER A 3 14.44 8.52 -6.97
CA SER A 3 13.16 7.97 -6.54
C SER A 3 12.17 9.12 -6.30
N SER A 4 11.07 9.13 -7.05
CA SER A 4 9.94 10.04 -6.81
C SER A 4 9.01 9.39 -5.79
N HIS A 5 8.72 10.09 -4.69
CA HIS A 5 7.74 9.68 -3.69
C HIS A 5 6.89 10.88 -3.25
N PRO A 6 5.62 10.65 -2.85
CA PRO A 6 4.67 11.70 -2.48
C PRO A 6 5.04 12.49 -1.22
N PHE A 7 6.15 12.17 -0.55
CA PHE A 7 6.54 12.76 0.73
C PHE A 7 7.88 13.51 0.68
N SER A 8 8.41 13.73 -0.52
CA SER A 8 9.73 14.35 -0.71
C SER A 8 9.76 15.86 -0.44
N SER A 9 8.59 16.49 -0.40
CA SER A 9 8.43 17.94 -0.19
C SER A 9 7.47 18.21 0.98
N ASN A 10 6.29 18.78 0.72
CA ASN A 10 5.36 19.18 1.77
C ASN A 10 4.34 18.08 2.11
N GLY A 11 4.68 16.81 1.85
CA GLY A 11 3.83 15.68 2.17
C GLY A 11 3.96 15.30 3.64
N SER A 12 2.88 14.81 4.25
CA SER A 12 2.86 14.42 5.66
C SER A 12 2.14 13.10 5.90
N ILE A 13 2.60 12.36 6.92
CA ILE A 13 1.96 11.14 7.42
C ILE A 13 1.83 11.27 8.93
N SER A 14 0.66 10.93 9.46
CA SER A 14 0.41 10.85 10.91
C SER A 14 -0.36 9.58 11.23
N LEU A 15 0.05 8.89 12.29
CA LEU A 15 -0.69 7.80 12.94
C LEU A 15 -0.90 8.14 14.41
N LYS A 16 -2.11 7.96 14.92
CA LYS A 16 -2.47 8.18 16.32
C LYS A 16 -3.39 7.05 16.79
N CYS A 17 -3.32 6.73 18.07
CA CYS A 17 -4.23 5.80 18.72
C CYS A 17 -4.78 6.43 19.99
N PRO A 18 -5.84 7.27 19.91
CA PRO A 18 -6.56 7.68 21.10
C PRO A 18 -7.14 6.46 21.83
N LEU A 19 -6.94 6.41 23.15
CA LEU A 19 -7.59 5.42 24.01
C LEU A 19 -9.11 5.62 23.98
N HIS A 20 -9.88 4.57 23.66
CA HIS A 20 -11.34 4.60 23.58
C HIS A 20 -11.95 3.76 24.71
N GLY A 21 -12.01 4.31 25.93
CA GLY A 21 -12.63 3.64 27.10
C GLY A 21 -12.01 4.06 28.43
N PRO A 22 -12.72 3.92 29.56
CA PRO A 22 -12.17 4.29 30.86
C PRO A 22 -11.07 3.29 31.27
N ALA A 23 -9.90 3.79 31.67
CA ALA A 23 -8.93 2.98 32.39
C ALA A 23 -9.53 2.61 33.76
N THR A 24 -9.93 1.37 33.97
CA THR A 24 -10.39 0.92 35.28
C THR A 24 -9.20 0.79 36.22
N ASN A 25 -9.14 1.68 37.21
CA ASN A 25 -8.29 1.48 38.37
C ASN A 25 -8.79 0.23 39.12
N ASP A 26 -7.92 -0.76 39.28
CA ASP A 26 -8.13 -1.95 40.10
C ASP A 26 -8.83 -1.62 41.43
N GLN A 27 -10.04 -2.15 41.65
CA GLN A 27 -10.47 -2.71 42.94
C GLN A 27 -11.68 -3.65 42.74
N GLY A 28 -11.43 -4.97 42.85
CA GLY A 28 -12.38 -5.91 43.45
C GLY A 28 -13.38 -6.61 42.53
N GLY A 29 -12.98 -7.78 42.03
CA GLY A 29 -13.86 -8.96 41.97
C GLY A 29 -15.03 -8.93 41.00
N ASN A 30 -14.77 -9.25 39.73
CA ASN A 30 -15.47 -10.24 38.88
C ASN A 30 -15.08 -9.97 37.42
N HIS A 31 -14.23 -10.83 36.85
CA HIS A 31 -13.71 -10.67 35.50
C HIS A 31 -14.83 -10.88 34.45
N SER A 32 -15.43 -9.79 34.00
CA SER A 32 -15.85 -9.67 32.60
C SER A 32 -14.93 -8.63 31.98
N GLY A 33 -13.86 -9.10 31.33
CA GLY A 33 -12.85 -8.23 30.71
C GLY A 33 -13.52 -7.16 29.84
N GLU A 34 -13.24 -5.90 30.13
CA GLU A 34 -13.57 -4.81 29.22
C GLU A 34 -12.75 -5.02 27.94
N ILE A 35 -13.44 -5.13 26.81
CA ILE A 35 -12.80 -5.09 25.49
C ILE A 35 -12.22 -3.68 25.34
N LEU A 36 -10.89 -3.58 25.32
CA LEU A 36 -10.21 -2.33 25.01
C LEU A 36 -10.22 -2.17 23.49
N ASP A 37 -11.18 -1.40 22.98
CA ASP A 37 -11.19 -1.04 21.56
C ASP A 37 -10.13 0.05 21.32
N PHE A 38 -9.04 -0.31 20.62
CA PHE A 38 -8.05 0.67 20.18
C PHE A 38 -8.55 1.33 18.90
N ASN A 39 -8.62 2.66 18.88
CA ASN A 39 -9.04 3.40 17.69
C ASN A 39 -7.84 4.00 16.99
N PHE A 40 -7.38 3.36 15.92
CA PHE A 40 -6.29 3.84 15.09
C PHE A 40 -6.79 4.90 14.13
N GLN A 41 -6.15 6.07 14.11
CA GLN A 41 -6.49 7.18 13.23
C GLN A 41 -5.27 7.59 12.42
N TRP A 42 -5.45 7.73 11.12
CA TRP A 42 -4.39 8.19 10.22
C TRP A 42 -4.83 9.37 9.37
N ASP A 43 -3.84 10.18 9.02
CA ASP A 43 -3.97 11.30 8.09
C ASP A 43 -2.72 11.35 7.20
N ILE A 44 -2.96 11.26 5.90
CA ILE A 44 -1.96 11.15 4.84
C ILE A 44 -2.22 12.28 3.85
N SER A 45 -1.26 13.20 3.76
CA SER A 45 -1.28 14.29 2.79
C SER A 45 -0.13 14.08 1.83
N PRO A 46 -0.34 13.44 0.66
CA PRO A 46 0.69 13.35 -0.35
C PRO A 46 0.90 14.72 -1.01
N TRP A 47 2.16 15.10 -1.23
CA TRP A 47 2.50 16.25 -2.05
C TRP A 47 2.31 15.92 -3.52
N SER A 48 1.57 16.78 -4.24
CA SER A 48 1.48 16.76 -5.70
C SER A 48 1.54 18.18 -6.26
N GLU A 49 2.25 18.35 -7.38
CA GLU A 49 2.23 19.58 -8.17
C GLU A 49 1.00 19.54 -9.09
N GLU A 50 -0.21 19.77 -8.54
CA GLU A 50 -1.55 19.89 -9.19
C GLU A 50 -2.02 18.83 -10.23
N ASP A 51 -1.12 18.18 -10.97
CA ASP A 51 -1.40 17.35 -12.15
C ASP A 51 -1.10 15.84 -11.94
N SER A 52 -0.48 15.42 -10.81
CA SER A 52 -0.20 14.01 -10.54
C SER A 52 -0.96 13.47 -9.33
N PRO A 53 -2.16 12.87 -9.51
CA PRO A 53 -2.86 12.20 -8.43
C PRO A 53 -2.15 10.90 -8.05
N TRP A 54 -1.74 10.78 -6.79
CA TRP A 54 -1.22 9.55 -6.20
C TRP A 54 -2.36 8.61 -5.83
N GLU A 55 -2.25 7.36 -6.21
CA GLU A 55 -3.07 6.28 -5.63
C GLU A 55 -2.35 5.74 -4.41
N LEU A 56 -3.07 5.57 -3.31
CA LEU A 56 -2.55 5.04 -2.06
C LEU A 56 -3.21 3.71 -1.75
N ASN A 57 -2.47 2.80 -1.14
CA ASN A 57 -2.96 1.58 -0.54
C ASN A 57 -2.32 1.42 0.84
N THR A 58 -3.13 1.57 1.88
CA THR A 58 -2.65 1.75 3.25
C THR A 58 -2.89 0.49 4.09
N TRP A 59 -1.89 0.14 4.90
CA TRP A 59 -1.90 -1.03 5.77
C TRP A 59 -1.53 -0.65 7.19
N LEU A 60 -2.21 -1.26 8.16
CA LEU A 60 -1.79 -1.30 9.56
C LEU A 60 -1.17 -2.67 9.84
N MET A 61 0.08 -2.68 10.30
CA MET A 61 0.80 -3.90 10.65
C MET A 61 1.05 -3.95 12.15
N PHE A 62 0.63 -5.04 12.79
CA PHE A 62 0.82 -5.32 14.20
C PHE A 62 2.06 -6.20 14.34
N VAL A 63 3.12 -5.61 14.90
CA VAL A 63 4.45 -6.19 14.93
C VAL A 63 4.92 -6.26 16.37
N GLU A 64 5.26 -7.46 16.82
CA GLU A 64 5.93 -7.69 18.10
C GLU A 64 7.44 -7.51 17.90
N ASP A 65 8.08 -6.71 18.75
CA ASP A 65 9.50 -6.39 18.61
C ASP A 65 10.35 -7.65 18.80
N VAL A 66 10.08 -8.45 19.83
CA VAL A 66 10.73 -9.73 20.09
C VAL A 66 9.72 -10.76 20.60
N ALA A 67 9.47 -11.81 19.81
CA ALA A 67 8.71 -12.96 20.24
C ALA A 67 9.62 -14.10 20.76
N TYR A 68 9.44 -14.52 22.01
CA TYR A 68 10.11 -15.68 22.60
C TYR A 68 9.31 -16.97 22.44
N HIS A 69 9.79 -17.83 21.54
CA HIS A 69 9.24 -19.15 21.25
C HIS A 69 10.33 -20.24 21.31
N PRO A 70 10.74 -20.69 22.51
CA PRO A 70 11.84 -21.64 22.72
C PRO A 70 11.53 -23.04 22.20
N GLU A 71 10.26 -23.42 22.12
CA GLU A 71 9.80 -24.71 21.58
C GLU A 71 9.83 -24.75 20.03
N GLY A 72 10.39 -23.72 19.39
CA GLY A 72 10.54 -23.66 17.94
C GLY A 72 11.51 -24.72 17.40
N SER A 73 11.12 -25.39 16.32
CA SER A 73 11.89 -26.49 15.72
C SER A 73 13.28 -26.10 15.17
N ASN A 74 13.54 -24.80 15.00
CA ASN A 74 14.81 -24.27 14.52
C ASN A 74 15.80 -23.87 15.64
N GLY A 75 15.39 -23.97 16.91
CA GLY A 75 16.23 -23.64 18.07
C GLY A 75 16.60 -22.16 18.23
N LYS A 76 15.95 -21.24 17.48
CA LYS A 76 16.27 -19.80 17.52
C LYS A 76 15.80 -19.13 18.81
N ALA A 77 14.69 -19.62 19.36
CA ALA A 77 13.98 -19.13 20.54
C ALA A 77 13.49 -17.67 20.49
N ASN A 78 14.28 -16.71 20.00
CA ASN A 78 13.88 -15.30 19.87
C ASN A 78 13.71 -14.90 18.40
N TYR A 79 12.55 -14.36 18.06
CA TYR A 79 12.23 -13.86 16.73
C TYR A 79 11.95 -12.37 16.81
N THR A 80 12.64 -11.57 15.99
CA THR A 80 12.52 -10.11 16.00
C THR A 80 11.57 -9.63 14.92
N ASN A 81 10.81 -8.57 15.17
CA ASN A 81 9.85 -7.96 14.23
C ASN A 81 8.84 -8.98 13.70
N VAL A 82 8.16 -9.69 14.61
CA VAL A 82 7.19 -10.72 14.26
C VAL A 82 5.87 -10.04 13.88
N LEU A 83 5.50 -10.16 12.61
CA LEU A 83 4.19 -9.70 12.13
C LEU A 83 3.11 -10.68 12.60
N HIS A 84 2.19 -10.19 13.42
CA HIS A 84 1.02 -10.94 13.85
C HIS A 84 -0.12 -10.77 12.86
N GLU A 85 -0.41 -9.52 12.48
CA GLU A 85 -1.52 -9.21 11.61
C GLU A 85 -1.24 -8.00 10.72
N ALA A 86 -1.79 -8.04 9.51
CA ALA A 86 -1.73 -6.95 8.55
C ALA A 86 -3.14 -6.65 8.05
N VAL A 87 -3.65 -5.46 8.40
CA VAL A 87 -5.00 -5.02 8.03
C VAL A 87 -4.90 -3.99 6.91
N ASN A 88 -5.54 -4.25 5.78
CA ASN A 88 -5.70 -3.27 4.72
C ASN A 88 -6.81 -2.28 5.09
N VAL A 89 -6.47 -1.00 5.23
CA VAL A 89 -7.42 0.07 5.57
C VAL A 89 -7.84 0.89 4.34
N GLY A 90 -7.46 0.43 3.15
CA GLY A 90 -7.89 0.94 1.87
C GLY A 90 -7.05 2.09 1.35
N SER A 91 -7.63 2.81 0.39
CA SER A 91 -6.98 3.91 -0.34
C SER A 91 -7.32 5.31 0.22
N SER A 92 -7.97 5.36 1.38
CA SER A 92 -8.37 6.63 1.99
C SER A 92 -7.16 7.34 2.56
N HIS A 93 -7.07 8.64 2.28
CA HIS A 93 -6.01 9.51 2.77
C HIS A 93 -6.15 9.78 4.26
N ALA A 94 -7.36 9.75 4.80
CA ALA A 94 -7.62 9.83 6.23
C ALA A 94 -8.65 8.79 6.62
N GLY A 95 -8.55 8.29 7.84
CA GLY A 95 -9.48 7.28 8.32
C GLY A 95 -9.29 6.95 9.79
N SER A 96 -10.23 6.15 10.28
CA SER A 96 -10.19 5.58 11.61
C SER A 96 -10.58 4.11 11.55
N PHE A 97 -9.90 3.27 12.33
CA PHE A 97 -10.15 1.85 12.40
C PHE A 97 -10.12 1.42 13.86
N ALA A 98 -11.27 1.01 14.39
CA ALA A 98 -11.37 0.40 15.71
C ALA A 98 -11.00 -1.07 15.57
N PHE A 99 -9.98 -1.49 16.31
CA PHE A 99 -9.42 -2.83 16.22
C PHE A 99 -8.83 -3.25 17.55
N GLU A 100 -9.07 -4.49 17.94
CA GLU A 100 -8.42 -5.12 19.07
C GLU A 100 -7.10 -5.74 18.58
N PRO A 101 -5.92 -5.24 19.00
CA PRO A 101 -4.65 -5.81 18.61
C PRO A 101 -4.57 -7.30 18.97
N PRO A 102 -3.92 -8.13 18.15
CA PRO A 102 -3.74 -9.54 18.45
C PRO A 102 -2.93 -9.72 19.74
N GLU A 103 -3.18 -10.81 20.45
CA GLU A 103 -2.37 -11.18 21.61
C GLU A 103 -0.92 -11.47 21.17
N PRO A 104 0.08 -10.83 21.81
CA PRO A 104 1.49 -11.14 21.55
C PRO A 104 1.82 -12.57 21.99
N TRP A 105 2.92 -13.14 21.47
CA TRP A 105 3.24 -14.54 21.75
C TRP A 105 3.79 -14.75 23.16
N ASP A 106 4.52 -13.79 23.70
CA ASP A 106 5.13 -13.91 25.04
C ASP A 106 5.14 -12.62 25.87
N GLY A 107 4.69 -11.49 25.32
CA GLY A 107 4.87 -10.19 25.97
C GLY A 107 3.80 -9.13 25.70
N ASP A 108 4.19 -7.88 25.93
CA ASP A 108 3.41 -6.66 25.76
C ASP A 108 4.07 -5.64 24.79
N ASP A 109 5.11 -6.08 24.07
CA ASP A 109 5.92 -5.28 23.13
C ASP A 109 5.33 -5.22 21.72
N MET A 110 4.00 -5.07 21.63
CA MET A 110 3.29 -4.90 20.36
C MET A 110 3.36 -3.44 19.88
N SER A 111 3.86 -3.25 18.67
CA SER A 111 3.89 -1.98 17.94
C SER A 111 2.94 -2.00 16.74
N VAL A 112 2.40 -0.84 16.38
CA VAL A 112 1.59 -0.66 15.16
C VAL A 112 2.34 0.20 14.16
N VAL A 113 2.52 -0.33 12.95
CA VAL A 113 3.21 0.32 11.85
C VAL A 113 2.22 0.67 10.75
N LEU A 114 2.16 1.94 10.37
CA LEU A 114 1.42 2.40 9.19
C LEU A 114 2.31 2.27 7.96
N VAL A 115 1.91 1.41 7.01
CA VAL A 115 2.57 1.25 5.72
C VAL A 115 1.69 1.85 4.64
N ILE A 116 2.30 2.65 3.77
CA ILE A 116 1.64 3.28 2.63
C ILE A 116 2.34 2.78 1.39
N ASP A 117 1.60 2.06 0.56
CA ASP A 117 1.99 1.73 -0.81
C ASP A 117 1.40 2.80 -1.74
N TRP A 118 2.18 3.27 -2.72
CA TRP A 118 1.77 4.38 -3.59
C TRP A 118 2.12 4.16 -5.05
N GLU A 119 1.27 4.68 -5.92
CA GLU A 119 1.48 4.68 -7.37
C GLU A 119 1.17 6.07 -7.96
N SER A 120 1.99 6.51 -8.92
CA SER A 120 1.71 7.73 -9.68
C SER A 120 0.83 7.38 -10.88
N ARG A 121 -0.31 8.06 -11.03
CA ARG A 121 -1.18 7.91 -12.21
C ARG A 121 -0.53 8.39 -13.52
N ASP A 122 0.52 9.21 -13.45
CA ASP A 122 1.24 9.70 -14.64
C ASP A 122 2.33 8.76 -15.15
N ALA A 123 2.52 7.60 -14.52
CA ALA A 123 3.37 6.55 -15.08
C ALA A 123 2.84 6.05 -16.44
N ALA A 124 1.57 6.33 -16.77
CA ALA A 124 1.02 6.21 -18.11
C ALA A 124 1.44 7.37 -19.04
N ASN A 125 2.72 7.73 -19.04
CA ASN A 125 3.30 8.52 -20.13
C ASN A 125 3.20 7.71 -21.43
N SER A 126 2.12 7.92 -22.19
CA SER A 126 2.03 8.49 -23.56
C SER A 126 3.20 8.33 -24.56
N SER A 127 4.17 7.46 -24.28
CA SER A 127 5.40 7.25 -25.04
C SER A 127 5.28 6.13 -26.06
N ASN A 128 4.21 5.34 -26.01
CA ASN A 128 3.89 4.31 -27.01
C ASN A 128 2.93 4.79 -28.10
N SER A 129 2.57 6.07 -28.11
CA SER A 129 1.76 6.65 -29.18
C SER A 129 2.65 6.92 -30.38
N ILE A 130 2.63 6.03 -31.37
CA ILE A 130 3.25 6.30 -32.68
C ILE A 130 2.55 7.55 -33.24
N PRO A 131 3.29 8.63 -33.57
CA PRO A 131 2.68 9.82 -34.15
C PRO A 131 1.92 9.40 -35.41
N ALA A 132 0.67 9.85 -35.58
CA ALA A 132 -0.21 9.44 -36.68
C ALA A 132 0.44 9.43 -38.09
N PRO A 133 1.36 10.37 -38.44
CA PRO A 133 2.12 10.30 -39.70
C PRO A 133 2.96 9.01 -39.88
N GLY A 134 3.49 8.43 -38.79
CA GLY A 134 4.25 7.18 -38.81
C GLY A 134 3.38 5.96 -39.13
N VAL A 135 2.15 5.91 -38.62
CA VAL A 135 1.19 4.85 -38.97
C VAL A 135 0.73 4.98 -40.43
N ALA A 136 0.45 6.20 -40.87
CA ALA A 136 0.02 6.45 -42.25
C ALA A 136 1.10 6.05 -43.28
N THR A 137 2.36 6.38 -43.02
CA THR A 137 3.48 6.01 -43.91
C THR A 137 3.70 4.49 -43.99
N LEU A 138 3.60 3.76 -42.87
CA LEU A 138 3.68 2.30 -42.87
C LEU A 138 2.54 1.66 -43.68
N LEU A 139 1.30 2.12 -43.48
CA LEU A 139 0.14 1.64 -44.23
C LEU A 139 0.27 1.92 -45.74
N CYS A 140 0.76 3.10 -46.12
CA CYS A 140 1.04 3.42 -47.52
C CYS A 140 2.12 2.50 -48.12
N MET A 141 3.19 2.19 -47.37
CA MET A 141 4.22 1.26 -47.82
C MET A 141 3.69 -0.17 -47.98
N LEU A 142 2.84 -0.64 -47.06
CA LEU A 142 2.19 -1.95 -47.19
C LEU A 142 1.24 -2.02 -48.40
N ALA A 143 0.48 -0.96 -48.66
CA ALA A 143 -0.37 -0.85 -49.83
C ALA A 143 0.43 -0.82 -51.13
N ALA A 144 1.60 -0.17 -51.12
CA ALA A 144 2.53 -0.16 -52.25
C ALA A 144 3.23 -1.51 -52.48
N LEU A 145 3.33 -2.36 -51.45
CA LEU A 145 3.94 -3.69 -51.54
C LEU A 145 2.97 -4.76 -52.08
N VAL A 146 1.70 -4.42 -52.31
CA VAL A 146 0.73 -5.37 -52.89
C VAL A 146 1.14 -5.70 -54.32
N PRO A 147 1.44 -6.97 -54.66
CA PRO A 147 1.84 -7.35 -56.00
C PRO A 147 0.72 -7.02 -56.99
N ARG A 148 1.01 -6.14 -57.95
CA ARG A 148 0.14 -5.97 -59.12
C ARG A 148 0.21 -7.25 -59.94
N ARG A 149 -0.84 -8.08 -59.88
CA ARG A 149 -1.06 -9.11 -60.91
C ARG A 149 -1.25 -8.37 -62.23
N GLN A 150 -0.26 -8.43 -63.11
CA GLN A 150 -0.47 -8.10 -64.52
C GLN A 150 -1.31 -9.23 -65.11
N GLU A 151 -2.58 -8.95 -65.41
CA GLU A 151 -3.29 -9.76 -66.38
C GLU A 151 -2.64 -9.47 -67.74
N GLU A 152 -1.83 -10.41 -68.22
CA GLU A 152 -1.48 -10.46 -69.64
C GLU A 152 -2.78 -10.70 -70.43
N SER A 153 -3.37 -9.63 -70.94
CA SER A 153 -4.34 -9.73 -72.02
C SER A 153 -3.62 -10.27 -73.25
N ARG A 154 -3.85 -11.54 -73.60
CA ARG A 154 -3.47 -12.06 -74.91
C ARG A 154 -4.73 -12.37 -75.71
N SER A 155 -4.71 -11.84 -76.93
CA SER A 155 -5.72 -11.84 -77.99
C SER A 155 -6.33 -13.20 -78.31
#